data_AF-X0USJ2-F1
#
_entry.id   AF-X0USJ2-F1
#
_cell.length_a   1.000
_cell.length_b   1.000
_cell.length_c   1.000
_cell.angle_alpha   90.00
_cell.angle_beta   90.00
_cell.angle_gamma   90.00
#
_symmetry.space_group_name_H-M   'P 1'
#
loop_
_entity.id
_entity.type
_entity.pdbx_description
1 polymer ?
#
loop_
_entity_poly.entity_id
_entity_poly.type
_entity_poly.pdbx_seq_one_letter_code
_entity_poly.pdbx_strand_id
1 'polypeptide(L)'
;VLAREGRTLSSDALADHWVSWSSHYPIVSIEDGMAEDDWEGWRTLNERLGRRVQLVGDDLFVTNTERIARGIREGSANSVLIKPNQIGTLTETLAAIQMAQQAGWTAVVSHRSGETEDTTIADLAVATGVGQIKTGAPTRSERTAKYNCLLRIEEELGSAARYAGWEALHQRALNRGARQ
;
A
#
# COMPACT_ATOMS: atom_id res chain seq x y z
N VAL A 1 22.10 2.29 1.66
CA VAL A 1 22.84 2.88 2.80
C VAL A 1 21.84 3.38 3.83
N LEU A 2 22.00 3.02 5.10
CA LEU A 2 21.19 3.52 6.22
C LEU A 2 21.95 4.64 6.94
N ALA A 3 21.90 5.85 6.37
CA ALA A 3 22.79 6.95 6.76
C ALA A 3 22.67 7.35 8.25
N ARG A 4 21.45 7.34 8.80
CA ARG A 4 21.21 7.68 10.22
C ARG A 4 21.76 6.65 11.20
N GLU A 5 21.95 5.42 10.75
CA GLU A 5 22.49 4.32 11.56
C GLU A 5 23.99 4.09 11.30
N GLY A 6 24.58 4.80 10.32
CA GLY A 6 25.96 4.56 9.90
C GLY A 6 26.20 3.16 9.33
N ARG A 7 25.17 2.49 8.79
CA ARG A 7 25.23 1.11 8.30
C ARG A 7 25.06 1.06 6.79
N THR A 8 25.80 0.17 6.15
CA THR A 8 25.59 -0.21 4.74
C THR A 8 25.22 -1.68 4.70
N LEU A 9 24.05 -1.97 4.12
CA LEU A 9 23.55 -3.32 3.94
C LEU A 9 23.46 -3.59 2.44
N SER A 10 23.76 -4.82 2.03
CA SER A 10 23.33 -5.34 0.72
C SER A 10 21.80 -5.50 0.71
N SER A 11 21.21 -5.66 -0.47
CA SER A 11 19.78 -5.93 -0.61
C SER A 11 19.35 -7.17 0.17
N ASP A 12 20.15 -8.25 0.13
CA ASP A 12 19.92 -9.46 0.95
C ASP A 12 19.91 -9.16 2.44
N ALA A 13 20.92 -8.44 2.94
CA ALA A 13 21.02 -8.12 4.36
C ALA A 13 19.90 -7.17 4.82
N LEU A 14 19.41 -6.30 3.93
CA LEU A 14 18.24 -5.46 4.19
C LEU A 14 16.94 -6.29 4.20
N ALA A 15 16.80 -7.27 3.31
CA ALA A 15 15.66 -8.18 3.32
C ALA A 15 15.59 -8.98 4.63
N ASP A 16 16.73 -9.52 5.08
CA ASP A 16 16.83 -10.24 6.35
C ASP A 16 16.54 -9.34 7.56
N HIS A 17 16.90 -8.06 7.47
CA HIS A 17 16.54 -7.07 8.49
C HIS A 17 15.01 -6.96 8.65
N TRP A 18 14.28 -6.83 7.54
CA TRP A 18 12.82 -6.75 7.54
C TRP A 18 12.14 -8.05 7.98
N VAL A 19 12.69 -9.20 7.59
CA VAL A 19 12.23 -10.52 8.04
C VAL A 19 12.34 -10.63 9.57
N SER A 20 13.49 -10.24 10.13
CA SER A 20 13.72 -10.22 11.57
C SER A 20 12.76 -9.27 12.27
N TRP A 21 12.57 -8.05 11.79
CA TRP A 21 11.60 -7.13 12.40
C TRP A 21 10.18 -7.69 12.40
N SER A 22 9.78 -8.31 11.29
CA SER A 22 8.45 -8.92 11.15
C SER A 22 8.29 -10.20 11.96
N SER A 23 9.37 -10.81 12.47
CA SER A 23 9.27 -11.93 13.44
C SER A 23 9.16 -11.44 14.88
N HIS A 24 9.73 -10.28 15.20
CA HIS A 24 9.70 -9.71 16.56
C HIS A 24 8.47 -8.84 16.83
N TYR A 25 7.92 -8.22 15.79
CA TYR A 25 6.80 -7.29 15.90
C TYR A 25 5.63 -7.71 15.00
N PRO A 26 4.38 -7.35 15.34
CA PRO A 26 3.20 -7.68 14.54
C PRO A 26 3.07 -6.76 13.30
N ILE A 27 4.16 -6.61 12.55
CA ILE A 27 4.20 -5.83 11.30
C ILE A 27 3.43 -6.60 10.24
N VAL A 28 2.43 -5.93 9.66
CA VAL A 28 1.54 -6.51 8.63
C VAL A 28 1.69 -5.83 7.27
N SER A 29 2.34 -4.67 7.22
CA SER A 29 2.61 -3.93 5.99
C SER A 29 3.95 -3.21 6.10
N ILE A 30 4.72 -3.23 5.02
CA ILE A 30 5.97 -2.48 4.82
C ILE A 30 5.85 -1.75 3.49
N GLU A 31 6.14 -0.46 3.50
CA GLU A 31 6.20 0.39 2.31
C GLU A 31 7.66 0.72 2.00
N ASP A 32 8.03 0.67 0.73
CA ASP A 32 9.38 0.99 0.23
C ASP A 32 10.51 0.36 1.05
N GLY A 33 10.42 -0.96 1.26
CA GLY A 33 11.43 -1.73 1.98
C GLY A 33 12.78 -1.84 1.26
N MET A 34 12.80 -1.55 -0.04
CA MET A 34 13.98 -1.54 -0.92
C MET A 34 13.99 -0.25 -1.75
N ALA A 35 15.15 0.09 -2.33
CA ALA A 35 15.26 1.27 -3.19
C ALA A 35 14.39 1.12 -4.46
N GLU A 36 13.95 2.25 -5.02
CA GLU A 36 13.01 2.33 -6.16
C GLU A 36 13.49 1.62 -7.44
N ASP A 37 14.81 1.48 -7.61
CA ASP A 37 15.43 0.79 -8.76
C ASP A 37 16.06 -0.57 -8.40
N ASP A 38 15.95 -1.01 -7.14
CA ASP A 38 16.47 -2.31 -6.68
C ASP A 38 15.44 -3.43 -6.90
N TRP A 39 15.13 -3.72 -8.17
CA TRP A 39 14.13 -4.72 -8.54
C TRP A 39 14.47 -6.13 -8.05
N GLU A 40 15.76 -6.48 -8.02
CA GLU A 40 16.24 -7.77 -7.50
C GLU A 40 16.07 -7.86 -5.98
N GLY A 41 16.40 -6.79 -5.24
CA GLY A 41 16.13 -6.69 -3.81
C GLY A 41 14.65 -6.78 -3.48
N TRP A 42 13.79 -6.11 -4.25
CA TRP A 42 12.33 -6.20 -4.08
C TRP A 42 11.80 -7.63 -4.28
N ARG A 43 12.24 -8.31 -5.34
CA ARG A 43 11.91 -9.73 -5.56
C ARG A 43 12.36 -10.60 -4.39
N THR A 44 13.60 -10.43 -3.96
CA THR A 44 14.16 -11.17 -2.82
C THR A 44 13.34 -10.94 -1.54
N LEU A 45 12.94 -9.69 -1.26
CA LEU A 45 12.09 -9.36 -0.12
C LEU A 45 10.71 -10.02 -0.25
N ASN A 46 10.11 -10.00 -1.43
CA ASN A 46 8.79 -10.58 -1.67
C ASN A 46 8.81 -12.11 -1.55
N GLU A 47 9.84 -12.78 -2.06
CA GLU A 47 10.06 -14.22 -1.89
C GLU A 47 10.16 -14.60 -0.40
N ARG A 48 10.89 -13.82 0.40
CA ARG A 48 11.08 -14.10 1.82
C ARG A 48 9.88 -13.74 2.71
N LEU A 49 9.16 -12.67 2.39
CA LEU A 49 8.20 -12.05 3.33
C LEU A 49 6.79 -11.81 2.76
N GLY A 50 6.63 -11.75 1.45
CA GLY A 50 5.41 -11.34 0.76
C GLY A 50 4.19 -12.25 0.98
N ARG A 51 4.39 -13.48 1.45
CA ARG A 51 3.28 -14.38 1.83
C ARG A 51 2.63 -14.03 3.16
N ARG A 52 3.29 -13.22 4.00
CA ARG A 52 2.86 -12.90 5.38
C ARG A 52 2.64 -11.41 5.60
N VAL A 53 3.38 -10.57 4.89
CA VAL A 53 3.37 -9.12 5.05
C VAL A 53 3.01 -8.48 3.71
N GLN A 54 2.17 -7.45 3.77
CA GLN A 54 1.90 -6.59 2.63
C GLN A 54 3.15 -5.78 2.29
N LEU A 55 3.63 -5.86 1.06
CA LEU A 55 4.77 -5.11 0.55
C LEU A 55 4.26 -4.08 -0.46
N VAL A 56 4.23 -2.82 -0.01
CA VAL A 56 3.67 -1.70 -0.75
C VAL A 56 4.78 -0.98 -1.50
N GLY A 57 4.73 -0.97 -2.82
CA GLY A 57 5.59 -0.09 -3.62
C GLY A 57 4.95 1.29 -3.78
N ASP A 58 5.65 2.34 -3.34
CA ASP A 58 5.30 3.73 -3.59
C ASP A 58 6.26 4.31 -4.63
N ASP A 59 7.50 4.60 -4.27
CA ASP A 59 8.51 5.10 -5.21
C ASP A 59 8.89 4.03 -6.26
N LEU A 60 8.78 2.74 -5.91
CA LEU A 60 8.96 1.64 -6.86
C LEU A 60 7.99 1.73 -8.05
N PHE A 61 6.74 2.17 -7.85
CA PHE A 61 5.69 2.12 -8.88
C PHE A 61 5.23 3.48 -9.35
N VAL A 62 5.33 4.53 -8.52
CA VAL A 62 4.89 5.90 -8.79
C VAL A 62 3.49 5.99 -9.42
N THR A 63 2.57 5.12 -9.01
CA THR A 63 1.22 5.00 -9.60
C THR A 63 1.21 4.74 -11.14
N ASN A 64 2.35 4.31 -11.72
CA ASN A 64 2.51 4.09 -13.15
C ASN A 64 2.21 2.64 -13.54
N THR A 65 1.29 2.44 -14.47
CA THR A 65 0.81 1.12 -14.90
C THR A 65 1.88 0.25 -15.54
N GLU A 66 2.87 0.82 -16.23
CA GLU A 66 3.97 0.05 -16.83
C GLU A 66 4.89 -0.55 -15.76
N ARG A 67 5.21 0.25 -14.73
CA ARG A 67 6.01 -0.20 -13.58
C ARG A 67 5.26 -1.20 -12.73
N ILE A 68 3.95 -0.99 -12.50
CA ILE A 68 3.09 -1.96 -11.81
C ILE A 68 3.05 -3.29 -12.58
N ALA A 69 2.83 -3.23 -13.91
CA ALA A 69 2.81 -4.43 -14.75
C ALA A 69 4.15 -5.18 -14.71
N ARG A 70 5.28 -4.46 -14.65
CA ARG A 70 6.60 -5.07 -14.43
C ARG A 70 6.68 -5.75 -13.07
N GLY A 71 6.30 -5.07 -12.00
CA GLY A 71 6.32 -5.63 -10.64
C GLY A 71 5.46 -6.89 -10.49
N ILE A 72 4.30 -6.93 -11.16
CA ILE A 72 3.45 -8.13 -11.20
C ILE A 72 4.16 -9.27 -11.92
N ARG A 73 4.73 -9.04 -13.11
CA ARG A 73 5.43 -10.08 -13.88
C ARG A 73 6.65 -10.62 -13.16
N GLU A 74 7.39 -9.74 -12.48
CA GLU A 74 8.63 -10.09 -11.79
C GLU A 74 8.41 -10.59 -10.36
N GLY A 75 7.20 -10.44 -9.81
CA GLY A 75 6.90 -10.80 -8.43
C GLY A 75 7.65 -9.91 -7.43
N SER A 76 7.75 -8.61 -7.70
CA SER A 76 8.55 -7.67 -6.89
C SER A 76 7.86 -7.19 -5.62
N ALA A 77 6.53 -7.19 -5.57
CA ALA A 77 5.74 -6.72 -4.44
C ALA A 77 4.39 -7.46 -4.41
N ASN A 78 3.46 -7.01 -3.56
CA ASN A 78 2.08 -7.52 -3.54
C ASN A 78 1.03 -6.42 -3.25
N SER A 79 1.47 -5.16 -3.28
CA SER A 79 0.64 -3.99 -3.06
C SER A 79 1.25 -2.74 -3.70
N VAL A 80 0.42 -1.76 -4.02
CA VAL A 80 0.83 -0.47 -4.60
C VAL A 80 0.21 0.69 -3.82
N LEU A 81 1.03 1.71 -3.55
CA LEU A 81 0.54 2.99 -3.04
C LEU A 81 0.07 3.85 -4.21
N ILE A 82 -1.18 4.29 -4.18
CA ILE A 82 -1.82 5.05 -5.26
C ILE A 82 -1.88 6.51 -4.87
N LYS A 83 -1.18 7.36 -5.62
CA LYS A 83 -1.19 8.82 -5.48
C LYS A 83 -1.65 9.42 -6.82
N PRO A 84 -2.88 9.93 -6.91
CA PRO A 84 -3.44 10.41 -8.18
C PRO A 84 -2.55 11.44 -8.90
N ASN A 85 -1.86 12.29 -8.14
CA ASN A 85 -0.99 13.31 -8.69
C ASN A 85 0.38 12.81 -9.19
N GLN A 86 0.77 11.55 -8.93
CA GLN A 86 1.95 10.95 -9.57
C GLN A 86 1.68 10.57 -11.03
N ILE A 87 0.44 10.17 -11.36
CA ILE A 87 0.07 9.77 -12.72
C ILE A 87 -0.68 10.86 -13.49
N GLY A 88 -1.37 11.76 -12.78
CA GLY A 88 -1.88 13.03 -13.30
C GLY A 88 -3.37 13.05 -13.63
N THR A 89 -4.00 11.91 -13.90
CA THR A 89 -5.45 11.84 -14.19
C THR A 89 -6.18 10.79 -13.37
N LEU A 90 -7.49 11.00 -13.16
CA LEU A 90 -8.36 10.00 -12.52
C LEU A 90 -8.47 8.73 -13.37
N THR A 91 -8.53 8.84 -14.69
CA THR A 91 -8.60 7.68 -15.59
C THR A 91 -7.40 6.76 -15.40
N GLU A 92 -6.18 7.32 -15.39
CA GLU A 92 -4.97 6.51 -15.21
C GLU A 92 -4.83 6.00 -13.76
N THR A 93 -5.29 6.78 -12.78
CA THR A 93 -5.38 6.34 -11.38
C THR A 93 -6.27 5.11 -11.24
N LEU A 94 -7.46 5.13 -11.86
CA LEU A 94 -8.39 4.00 -11.87
C LEU A 94 -7.81 2.79 -12.59
N ALA A 95 -7.09 3.01 -13.71
CA ALA A 95 -6.41 1.93 -14.42
C ALA A 95 -5.32 1.27 -13.57
N ALA A 96 -4.55 2.04 -12.80
CA ALA A 96 -3.54 1.51 -11.87
C ALA A 96 -4.18 0.69 -10.73
N ILE A 97 -5.27 1.19 -10.13
CA ILE A 97 -6.03 0.47 -9.10
C ILE A 97 -6.56 -0.85 -9.66
N GLN A 98 -7.21 -0.80 -10.82
CA GLN A 98 -7.82 -1.96 -11.45
C GLN A 98 -6.78 -3.03 -11.81
N MET A 99 -5.63 -2.61 -12.35
CA MET A 99 -4.51 -3.52 -12.66
C MET A 99 -4.01 -4.26 -11.42
N ALA A 100 -3.81 -3.54 -10.31
CA ALA A 100 -3.38 -4.15 -9.05
C ALA A 100 -4.42 -5.17 -8.55
N GLN A 101 -5.70 -4.79 -8.50
CA GLN A 101 -6.78 -5.67 -8.04
C GLN A 101 -6.93 -6.92 -8.92
N GLN A 102 -6.83 -6.80 -10.24
CA GLN A 102 -6.90 -7.94 -11.17
C GLN A 102 -5.73 -8.91 -10.99
N ALA A 103 -4.57 -8.42 -10.56
CA ALA A 103 -3.41 -9.24 -10.20
C ALA A 103 -3.48 -9.81 -8.78
N GLY A 104 -4.57 -9.58 -8.03
CA GLY A 104 -4.73 -9.99 -6.64
C GLY A 104 -3.90 -9.16 -5.64
N TRP A 105 -3.29 -8.07 -6.10
CA TRP A 105 -2.60 -7.11 -5.23
C TRP A 105 -3.61 -6.19 -4.55
N THR A 106 -3.21 -5.64 -3.41
CA THR A 106 -3.95 -4.54 -2.79
C THR A 106 -3.51 -3.22 -3.39
N ALA A 107 -4.43 -2.26 -3.46
CA ALA A 107 -4.11 -0.87 -3.77
C ALA A 107 -4.40 -0.03 -2.52
N VAL A 108 -3.50 0.88 -2.18
CA VAL A 108 -3.66 1.75 -1.00
C VAL A 108 -3.72 3.19 -1.49
N VAL A 109 -4.91 3.79 -1.49
CA VAL A 109 -5.06 5.19 -1.87
C VAL A 109 -4.37 6.08 -0.85
N SER A 110 -3.55 7.03 -1.29
CA SER A 110 -2.66 7.79 -0.42
C SER A 110 -2.69 9.29 -0.66
N HIS A 111 -2.49 10.01 0.43
CA HIS A 111 -2.21 11.44 0.43
C HIS A 111 -0.78 11.76 -0.06
N ARG A 112 -0.44 13.06 -0.08
CA ARG A 112 0.94 13.56 -0.18
C ARG A 112 1.41 14.24 1.10
N SER A 113 2.71 14.53 1.22
CA SER A 113 3.25 15.27 2.37
C SER A 113 2.73 16.71 2.43
N GLY A 114 2.56 17.38 1.29
CA GLY A 114 1.75 18.60 1.15
C GLY A 114 0.32 18.23 0.76
N GLU A 115 -0.65 18.58 1.58
CA GLU A 115 -2.08 18.32 1.35
C GLU A 115 -2.91 19.59 1.51
N THR A 116 -4.12 19.55 0.96
CA THR A 116 -5.15 20.58 1.09
C THR A 116 -6.35 20.05 1.87
N GLU A 117 -7.37 20.86 2.06
CA GLU A 117 -8.67 20.48 2.60
C GLU A 117 -9.49 19.54 1.69
N ASP A 118 -9.05 19.33 0.44
CA ASP A 118 -9.70 18.44 -0.52
C ASP A 118 -9.83 17.02 0.03
N THR A 119 -10.94 16.34 -0.24
CA THR A 119 -11.23 15.00 0.30
C THR A 119 -11.36 13.92 -0.77
N THR A 120 -11.01 14.21 -2.04
CA THR A 120 -11.23 13.33 -3.19
C THR A 120 -10.70 11.91 -2.99
N ILE A 121 -9.58 11.76 -2.27
CA ILE A 121 -8.99 10.43 -2.01
C ILE A 121 -9.85 9.55 -1.07
N ALA A 122 -10.72 10.13 -0.25
CA ALA A 122 -11.68 9.39 0.57
C ALA A 122 -12.76 8.77 -0.32
N ASP A 123 -13.38 9.59 -1.18
CA ASP A 123 -14.37 9.15 -2.17
C ASP A 123 -13.79 8.11 -3.13
N LEU A 124 -12.56 8.35 -3.62
CA LEU A 124 -11.86 7.40 -4.48
C LEU A 124 -11.66 6.05 -3.80
N ALA A 125 -11.25 6.03 -2.53
CA ALA A 125 -11.03 4.78 -1.79
C ALA A 125 -12.32 3.97 -1.63
N VAL A 126 -13.45 4.63 -1.36
CA VAL A 126 -14.76 3.95 -1.23
C VAL A 126 -15.28 3.51 -2.60
N ALA A 127 -15.25 4.39 -3.61
CA ALA A 127 -15.77 4.13 -4.95
C ALA A 127 -15.08 2.95 -5.65
N THR A 128 -13.79 2.75 -5.36
CA THR A 128 -12.98 1.67 -5.95
C THR A 128 -12.91 0.41 -5.11
N GLY A 129 -13.48 0.42 -3.90
CA GLY A 129 -13.50 -0.74 -3.00
C GLY A 129 -12.10 -1.24 -2.61
N VAL A 130 -11.08 -0.37 -2.60
CA VAL A 130 -9.69 -0.77 -2.33
C VAL A 130 -9.44 -1.25 -0.90
N GLY A 131 -10.34 -0.90 0.03
CA GLY A 131 -10.30 -1.36 1.43
C GLY A 131 -9.22 -0.72 2.30
N GLN A 132 -8.28 0.03 1.73
CA GLN A 132 -7.19 0.68 2.45
C GLN A 132 -6.96 2.13 2.00
N ILE A 133 -6.64 2.99 2.96
CA ILE A 133 -6.29 4.40 2.72
C ILE A 133 -5.14 4.82 3.65
N LYS A 134 -4.19 5.59 3.13
CA LYS A 134 -3.08 6.22 3.87
C LYS A 134 -3.22 7.75 3.80
N THR A 135 -3.90 8.34 4.77
CA THR A 135 -4.20 9.79 4.79
C THR A 135 -3.61 10.57 5.97
N GLY A 136 -2.61 10.01 6.65
CA GLY A 136 -1.83 10.69 7.69
C GLY A 136 -2.38 10.48 9.11
N ALA A 137 -1.73 11.07 10.11
CA ALA A 137 -2.22 10.98 11.49
C ALA A 137 -3.53 11.79 11.67
N PRO A 138 -4.36 11.47 12.69
CA PRO A 138 -5.60 12.19 12.99
C PRO A 138 -5.32 13.55 13.67
N THR A 139 -4.49 14.36 13.02
CA THR A 139 -4.03 15.67 13.44
C THR A 139 -3.76 16.49 12.18
N ARG A 140 -3.92 17.82 12.28
CA ARG A 140 -3.90 18.79 11.16
C ARG A 140 -5.10 18.64 10.23
N SER A 141 -5.76 19.77 9.93
CA SER A 141 -7.07 19.78 9.28
C SER A 141 -7.07 19.15 7.89
N GLU A 142 -5.98 19.27 7.14
CA GLU A 142 -5.83 18.67 5.82
C GLU A 142 -5.80 17.13 5.85
N ARG A 143 -5.54 16.51 7.01
CA ARG A 143 -5.60 15.05 7.22
C ARG A 143 -6.97 14.64 7.74
N THR A 144 -7.44 15.36 8.77
CA THR A 144 -8.73 15.06 9.40
C THR A 144 -9.92 15.32 8.48
N ALA A 145 -9.80 16.20 7.49
CA ALA A 145 -10.82 16.39 6.45
C ALA A 145 -11.18 15.08 5.73
N LYS A 146 -10.20 14.24 5.39
CA LYS A 146 -10.42 12.95 4.72
C LYS A 146 -11.12 11.95 5.64
N TYR A 147 -10.72 11.89 6.91
CA TYR A 147 -11.40 11.07 7.91
C TYR A 147 -12.86 11.50 8.11
N ASN A 148 -13.12 12.81 8.21
CA ASN A 148 -14.47 13.34 8.31
C ASN A 148 -15.29 13.03 7.06
N CYS A 149 -14.68 13.01 5.86
CA CYS A 149 -15.36 12.57 4.64
C CYS A 149 -15.75 11.08 4.72
N LEU A 150 -14.83 10.21 5.14
CA LEU A 150 -15.14 8.78 5.32
C LEU A 150 -16.27 8.54 6.31
N LEU A 151 -16.31 9.29 7.42
CA LEU A 151 -17.41 9.20 8.38
C LEU A 151 -18.76 9.61 7.77
N ARG A 152 -18.79 10.67 6.94
CA ARG A 152 -20.00 11.07 6.21
C ARG A 152 -20.43 10.03 5.19
N ILE A 153 -19.49 9.48 4.41
CA ILE A 153 -19.78 8.42 3.43
C ILE A 153 -20.33 7.18 4.15
N GLU A 154 -19.76 6.79 5.29
CA GLU A 154 -20.28 5.68 6.09
C GLU A 154 -21.69 5.96 6.62
N GLU A 155 -21.95 7.18 7.13
CA GLU A 155 -23.27 7.62 7.57
C GLU A 155 -24.31 7.57 6.44
N GLU A 156 -23.95 8.07 5.25
CA GLU A 156 -24.81 8.07 4.06
C GLU A 156 -25.12 6.65 3.55
N LEU A 157 -24.14 5.76 3.55
CA LEU A 157 -24.32 4.36 3.15
C LEU A 157 -25.11 3.55 4.19
N GLY A 158 -25.04 3.93 5.47
CA GLY A 158 -25.72 3.27 6.58
C GLY A 158 -25.49 1.75 6.57
N SER A 159 -26.58 0.98 6.50
CA SER A 159 -26.50 -0.49 6.49
C SER A 159 -25.82 -1.12 5.26
N ALA A 160 -25.58 -0.35 4.20
CA ALA A 160 -24.83 -0.80 3.03
C ALA A 160 -23.30 -0.70 3.24
N ALA A 161 -22.84 0.10 4.22
CA ALA A 161 -21.42 0.25 4.49
C ALA A 161 -20.78 -1.06 4.96
N ARG A 162 -19.57 -1.35 4.48
CA ARG A 162 -18.77 -2.51 4.87
C ARG A 162 -17.34 -2.08 5.15
N TYR A 163 -16.91 -2.27 6.39
CA TYR A 163 -15.52 -2.10 6.79
C TYR A 163 -14.80 -3.44 6.73
N ALA A 164 -13.86 -3.58 5.77
CA ALA A 164 -13.17 -4.85 5.51
C ALA A 164 -12.24 -5.31 6.65
N GLY A 165 -11.83 -4.41 7.56
CA GLY A 165 -10.96 -4.74 8.68
C GLY A 165 -9.72 -5.53 8.26
N TRP A 166 -9.51 -6.71 8.86
CA TRP A 166 -8.35 -7.57 8.53
C TRP A 166 -8.42 -8.23 7.16
N GLU A 167 -9.59 -8.31 6.53
CA GLU A 167 -9.76 -8.91 5.20
C GLU A 167 -9.16 -8.02 4.11
N ALA A 168 -9.02 -6.72 4.36
CA ALA A 168 -8.31 -5.80 3.48
C ALA A 168 -6.83 -6.15 3.29
N LEU A 169 -6.26 -6.97 4.18
CA LEU A 169 -4.88 -7.47 4.13
C LEU A 169 -4.87 -8.93 3.65
N HIS A 170 -4.85 -9.15 2.33
CA HIS A 170 -4.97 -10.47 1.69
C HIS A 170 -4.01 -11.52 2.29
N GLN A 171 -2.77 -11.14 2.59
CA GLN A 171 -1.75 -12.03 3.15
C GLN A 171 -2.15 -12.60 4.51
N ARG A 172 -2.92 -11.85 5.32
CA ARG A 172 -3.45 -12.36 6.59
C ARG A 172 -4.69 -13.23 6.42
N ALA A 173 -5.57 -12.90 5.48
CA ALA A 173 -6.74 -13.71 5.18
C ALA A 173 -6.35 -15.14 4.74
N LEU A 174 -5.37 -15.25 3.83
CA LEU A 174 -4.84 -16.53 3.35
C LEU A 174 -4.23 -17.38 4.49
N ASN A 175 -3.52 -16.75 5.43
CA ASN A 175 -2.89 -17.45 6.55
C ASN A 175 -3.88 -17.90 7.64
N ARG A 176 -5.08 -17.31 7.73
CA ARG A 176 -6.15 -17.77 8.62
C ARG A 176 -6.88 -18.99 8.06
N GLY A 177 -7.08 -19.06 6.74
CA GLY A 177 -7.67 -20.23 6.09
C GLY A 177 -6.80 -21.49 6.16
N ALA A 178 -5.48 -21.34 6.21
CA ALA A 178 -4.53 -22.47 6.32
C ALA A 178 -4.36 -23.03 7.76
N ARG A 179 -5.03 -22.43 8.76
CA ARG A 179 -4.98 -22.85 10.17
C ARG A 179 -6.30 -23.44 10.69
N GLN A 180 -7.24 -23.75 9.80
CA GLN A 180 -8.46 -24.53 10.10
C GLN A 180 -8.32 -25.95 9.56
#